data_AF-A3U913-F1
#
_entry.id   AF-A3U913-F1
#
_cell.length_a   1.000
_cell.length_b   1.000
_cell.length_c   1.000
_cell.angle_alpha   90.00
_cell.angle_beta   90.00
_cell.angle_gamma   90.00
#
_symmetry.space_group_name_H-M   'P 1'
#
loop_
_entity.id
_entity.type
_entity.pdbx_description
1 polymer ?
#
loop_
_entity_poly.entity_id
_entity_poly.type
_entity_poly.pdbx_seq_one_letter_code
_entity_poly.pdbx_strand_id
1 'polypeptide(L)'
;MELQNIEILTQKYLEGETSLKEEDQLRHYYLSDNVAPHLESYKPLFNYFAKAKKEQFTVATNTPQTSKPLFKPWMAIAASVVLIATAIWYNNGIQQNSNDLGTYEDPEIALQKTKAILNLVSAYMNEGNDELVYLKEIETTKNKLITDNNK
;
A
#
# COMPACT_ATOMS: atom_id res chain seq x y z
N MET A 1 13.89 55.56 8.32
CA MET A 1 14.35 54.94 7.06
C MET A 1 14.31 56.00 5.99
N GLU A 2 15.26 56.01 5.07
CA GLU A 2 15.23 56.91 3.92
C GLU A 2 14.10 56.49 2.96
N LEU A 3 13.36 57.47 2.44
CA LEU A 3 12.19 57.27 1.57
C LEU A 3 12.52 56.38 0.35
N GLN A 4 13.65 56.65 -0.29
CA GLN A 4 14.12 55.95 -1.47
C GLN A 4 14.32 54.43 -1.22
N ASN A 5 14.75 54.06 -0.02
CA ASN A 5 14.93 52.65 0.33
C ASN A 5 13.59 51.93 0.44
N ILE A 6 12.54 52.60 0.91
CA ILE A 6 11.18 52.03 0.97
C ILE A 6 10.57 51.88 -0.42
N GLU A 7 10.81 52.81 -1.32
CA GLU A 7 10.34 52.73 -2.71
C GLU A 7 10.95 51.49 -3.40
N ILE A 8 12.27 51.30 -3.27
CA ILE A 8 12.98 50.13 -3.82
C ILE A 8 12.43 48.84 -3.20
N LEU A 9 12.28 48.80 -1.88
CA LEU A 9 11.73 47.63 -1.20
C LEU A 9 10.28 47.33 -1.61
N THR A 10 9.47 48.37 -1.84
CA THR A 10 8.09 48.21 -2.31
C THR A 10 8.05 47.61 -3.70
N GLN A 11 8.91 48.08 -4.62
CA GLN A 11 9.03 47.48 -5.95
C GLN A 11 9.46 46.02 -5.87
N LYS A 12 10.49 45.73 -5.10
CA LYS A 12 10.98 44.36 -4.85
C LYS A 12 9.91 43.43 -4.27
N TYR A 13 9.05 43.97 -3.40
CA TYR A 13 7.93 43.23 -2.81
C TYR A 13 6.87 42.88 -3.86
N LEU A 14 6.54 43.82 -4.75
CA LEU A 14 5.62 43.59 -5.87
C LEU A 14 6.17 42.56 -6.87
N GLU A 15 7.50 42.51 -7.03
CA GLU A 15 8.20 41.52 -7.85
C GLU A 15 8.38 40.15 -7.14
N GLY A 16 8.10 40.08 -5.84
CA GLY A 16 8.22 38.85 -5.04
C GLY A 16 9.66 38.47 -4.68
N GLU A 17 10.60 39.43 -4.71
CA GLU A 17 12.03 39.20 -4.44
C GLU A 17 12.44 39.58 -3.00
N THR A 18 11.50 39.98 -2.15
CA THR A 18 11.77 40.37 -0.76
C THR A 18 12.12 39.19 0.15
N SER A 19 12.97 39.46 1.13
CA SER A 19 13.24 38.57 2.25
C SER A 19 12.34 38.88 3.45
N LEU A 20 12.19 37.93 4.38
CA LEU A 20 11.37 38.10 5.58
C LEU A 20 11.72 39.36 6.41
N LYS A 21 13.02 39.70 6.49
CA LYS A 21 13.48 40.89 7.22
C LYS A 21 13.03 42.19 6.53
N GLU A 22 13.07 42.22 5.20
CA GLU A 22 12.63 43.36 4.39
C GLU A 22 11.10 43.52 4.46
N GLU A 23 10.36 42.41 4.46
CA GLU A 23 8.90 42.44 4.62
C GLU A 23 8.47 42.94 6.00
N ASP A 24 9.19 42.57 7.07
CA ASP A 24 8.94 43.12 8.41
C ASP A 24 9.18 44.65 8.45
N GLN A 25 10.20 45.14 7.72
CA GLN A 25 10.45 46.57 7.58
C GLN A 25 9.33 47.29 6.81
N LEU A 26 8.90 46.74 5.67
CA LEU A 26 7.77 47.27 4.90
C LEU A 26 6.49 47.28 5.74
N ARG A 27 6.21 46.19 6.44
CA ARG A 27 5.06 46.09 7.34
C ARG A 27 5.11 47.15 8.43
N HIS A 28 6.26 47.37 9.06
CA HIS A 28 6.40 48.42 10.07
C HIS A 28 6.17 49.82 9.49
N TYR A 29 6.70 50.09 8.29
CA TYR A 29 6.52 51.37 7.61
C TYR A 29 5.05 51.63 7.24
N TYR A 30 4.38 50.69 6.58
CA TYR A 30 2.99 50.87 6.13
C TYR A 30 1.96 50.83 7.26
N LEU A 31 2.27 50.21 8.39
CA LEU A 31 1.45 50.28 9.61
C LEU A 31 1.65 51.58 10.39
N SER A 32 2.66 52.38 10.07
CA SER A 32 2.87 53.68 10.71
C SER A 32 1.89 54.73 10.18
N ASP A 33 1.71 55.81 10.97
CA ASP A 33 0.84 56.91 10.59
C ASP A 33 1.47 57.86 9.55
N ASN A 34 2.78 57.73 9.30
CA ASN A 34 3.55 58.64 8.45
C ASN A 34 4.07 57.90 7.20
N VAL A 35 3.16 57.63 6.26
CA VAL A 35 3.45 57.04 4.95
C VAL A 35 3.47 58.16 3.90
N ALA A 36 4.41 58.09 2.96
CA ALA A 36 4.52 59.11 1.93
C ALA A 36 3.29 59.10 1.00
N PRO A 37 2.81 60.26 0.52
CA PRO A 37 1.55 60.36 -0.24
C PRO A 37 1.46 59.44 -1.47
N HIS A 38 2.57 59.20 -2.16
CA HIS A 38 2.62 58.35 -3.34
C HIS A 38 2.66 56.85 -3.03
N LEU A 39 2.95 56.46 -1.78
CA LEU A 39 2.95 55.08 -1.29
C LEU A 39 1.68 54.73 -0.51
N GLU A 40 0.82 55.71 -0.20
CA GLU A 40 -0.44 55.48 0.52
C GLU A 40 -1.35 54.46 -0.17
N SER A 41 -1.28 54.35 -1.50
CA SER A 41 -2.02 53.37 -2.28
C SER A 41 -1.76 51.92 -1.87
N TYR A 42 -0.56 51.61 -1.36
CA TYR A 42 -0.17 50.28 -0.89
C TYR A 42 -0.55 50.02 0.58
N LYS A 43 -0.86 51.05 1.36
CA LYS A 43 -1.21 50.95 2.78
C LYS A 43 -2.37 49.97 3.08
N PRO A 44 -3.46 49.92 2.29
CA PRO A 44 -4.55 48.97 2.52
C PRO A 44 -4.12 47.51 2.51
N LEU A 45 -3.11 47.15 1.70
CA LEU A 45 -2.59 45.79 1.58
C LEU A 45 -2.03 45.30 2.91
N PHE A 46 -1.12 46.07 3.50
CA PHE A 46 -0.47 45.73 4.77
C PHE A 46 -1.45 45.79 5.95
N ASN A 47 -2.39 46.74 5.93
CA ASN A 47 -3.45 46.84 6.93
C ASN A 47 -4.38 45.63 6.92
N TYR A 48 -4.77 45.16 5.73
CA TYR A 48 -5.60 43.97 5.58
C TYR A 48 -4.92 42.75 6.20
N PHE A 49 -3.66 42.48 5.85
CA PHE A 49 -2.93 41.33 6.41
C PHE A 49 -2.73 41.44 7.92
N ALA A 50 -2.50 42.64 8.45
CA ALA A 50 -2.40 42.85 9.89
C ALA A 50 -3.72 42.55 10.63
N LYS A 51 -4.86 42.83 9.99
CA LYS A 51 -6.19 42.49 10.52
C LYS A 51 -6.50 41.00 10.36
N ALA A 52 -6.30 40.44 9.17
CA ALA A 52 -6.53 39.03 8.87
C ALA A 52 -5.70 38.10 9.77
N LYS A 53 -4.47 38.49 10.13
CA LYS A 53 -3.65 37.75 11.12
C LYS A 53 -4.32 37.60 12.49
N LYS A 54 -5.18 38.56 12.88
CA LYS A 54 -5.92 38.52 14.15
C LYS A 54 -7.22 37.71 14.03
N GLU A 55 -7.69 37.44 12.83
CA GLU A 55 -8.87 36.62 12.60
C GLU A 55 -8.52 35.17 12.92
N GLN A 56 -8.99 34.70 14.07
CA GLN A 56 -8.93 33.30 14.44
C GLN A 56 -10.20 32.62 13.94
N PHE A 57 -10.06 31.41 13.40
CA PHE A 57 -11.21 30.57 13.06
C PHE A 57 -11.92 30.17 14.37
N THR A 58 -12.89 30.98 14.78
CA THR A 58 -13.70 30.79 16.00
C THR A 58 -14.90 29.88 15.76
N VAL A 59 -14.83 28.99 14.76
CA VAL A 59 -15.77 27.88 14.72
C VAL A 59 -15.49 27.07 15.97
N ALA A 60 -16.34 27.27 16.97
CA ALA A 60 -16.51 26.36 18.09
C ALA A 60 -16.69 25.00 17.44
N THR A 61 -15.60 24.25 17.37
CA THR A 61 -15.64 22.90 16.88
C THR A 61 -16.33 22.19 18.01
N ASN A 62 -17.66 22.09 17.92
CA ASN A 62 -18.45 21.12 18.65
C ASN A 62 -18.10 19.73 18.10
N THR A 63 -16.81 19.42 17.97
CA THR A 63 -16.36 18.05 17.91
C THR A 63 -16.57 17.53 19.33
N PRO A 64 -17.39 16.50 19.54
CA PRO A 64 -17.36 15.79 20.79
C PRO A 64 -15.95 15.22 20.98
N GLN A 65 -15.10 15.96 21.69
CA GLN A 65 -13.80 15.49 22.16
C GLN A 65 -14.05 14.45 23.25
N THR A 66 -14.46 13.24 22.89
CA THR A 66 -14.26 12.03 23.69
C THR A 66 -14.48 10.79 22.82
N SER A 67 -13.63 10.55 21.82
CA SER A 67 -13.41 9.15 21.45
C SER A 67 -12.66 8.52 22.62
N LYS A 68 -13.40 7.87 23.52
CA LYS A 68 -12.79 6.97 24.50
C LYS A 68 -11.92 6.00 23.70
N PRO A 69 -10.64 5.78 24.07
CA PRO A 69 -9.83 4.83 23.36
C PRO A 69 -10.55 3.47 23.41
N LEU A 70 -10.88 2.92 22.24
CA LEU A 70 -11.58 1.65 22.13
C LEU A 70 -10.77 0.50 22.77
N PHE A 71 -9.46 0.71 22.90
CA PHE A 71 -8.49 -0.24 23.40
C PHE A 71 -7.98 0.19 24.78
N LYS A 72 -8.20 -0.65 25.78
CA LYS A 72 -7.63 -0.49 27.13
C LYS A 72 -6.13 -0.87 27.08
N PRO A 73 -5.26 -0.22 27.86
CA PRO A 73 -3.81 -0.48 27.86
C PRO A 73 -3.46 -1.94 28.19
N TRP A 74 -4.29 -2.64 28.97
CA TRP A 74 -4.10 -4.08 29.23
C TRP A 74 -4.27 -4.98 28.00
N MET A 75 -4.97 -4.52 26.96
CA MET A 75 -5.14 -5.28 25.72
C MET A 75 -3.84 -5.30 24.89
N ALA A 76 -3.04 -4.23 24.94
CA ALA A 76 -1.71 -4.20 24.33
C ALA A 76 -0.74 -5.18 25.01
N ILE A 77 -0.86 -5.32 26.34
CA ILE A 77 -0.08 -6.28 27.12
C ILE A 77 -0.50 -7.73 26.79
N ALA A 78 -1.79 -8.00 26.65
CA ALA A 78 -2.26 -9.33 26.24
C ALA A 78 -1.75 -9.72 24.84
N ALA A 79 -1.75 -8.79 23.88
CA ALA A 79 -1.26 -9.05 22.52
C ALA A 79 0.23 -9.41 22.48
N SER A 80 1.08 -8.75 23.27
CA SER A 80 2.51 -9.07 23.29
C SER A 80 2.79 -10.45 23.88
N VAL A 81 2.06 -10.84 24.94
CA VAL A 81 2.18 -12.17 25.54
C VAL A 81 1.73 -13.26 24.57
N VAL A 82 0.63 -13.04 23.83
CA VAL A 82 0.15 -13.99 22.80
C VAL A 82 1.19 -14.15 21.70
N LEU A 83 1.77 -13.06 21.18
CA LEU A 83 2.81 -13.13 20.14
C LEU A 83 4.04 -13.91 20.62
N ILE A 84 4.53 -13.65 21.82
CA ILE A 84 5.65 -14.37 22.42
C ILE A 84 5.31 -15.85 22.61
N ALA A 85 4.12 -16.16 23.14
CA ALA A 85 3.66 -17.54 23.32
C ALA A 85 3.54 -18.29 21.98
N THR A 86 3.01 -17.65 20.93
CA THR A 86 2.92 -18.23 19.59
C THR A 86 4.30 -18.43 18.95
N ALA A 87 5.24 -17.51 19.15
CA ALA A 87 6.60 -17.64 18.65
C ALA A 87 7.35 -18.79 19.34
N ILE A 88 7.19 -18.92 20.67
CA ILE A 88 7.73 -20.04 21.44
C ILE A 88 7.09 -21.36 21.03
N TRP A 89 5.76 -21.40 20.86
CA TRP A 89 5.04 -22.59 20.40
C TRP A 89 5.41 -22.99 18.97
N TYR A 90 5.58 -22.04 18.06
CA TYR A 90 6.08 -22.31 16.70
C TYR A 90 7.51 -22.85 16.73
N ASN A 91 8.41 -22.22 17.51
CA ASN A 91 9.80 -22.65 17.64
C ASN A 91 9.93 -24.03 18.30
N ASN A 92 9.08 -24.35 19.27
CA ASN A 92 9.08 -25.64 19.97
C ASN A 92 8.17 -26.71 19.32
N GLY A 93 7.23 -26.30 18.46
CA GLY A 93 6.16 -27.13 17.91
C GLY A 93 6.35 -27.55 16.45
N ILE A 94 7.34 -27.01 15.73
CA ILE A 94 7.82 -27.59 14.45
C ILE A 94 9.01 -28.52 14.72
N GLN A 95 8.82 -29.41 15.69
CA GLN A 95 9.55 -30.69 15.78
C GLN A 95 8.54 -31.85 15.70
N GLN A 96 7.58 -31.73 14.77
CA GLN A 96 6.75 -32.87 14.37
C GLN A 96 7.22 -33.35 12.99
N ASN A 97 7.99 -34.44 13.03
CA ASN A 97 8.38 -35.32 11.92
C ASN A 97 9.35 -34.74 10.88
N SER A 98 10.57 -34.46 11.31
CA SER A 98 11.74 -34.77 10.48
C SER A 98 11.89 -36.30 10.43
N ASN A 99 11.15 -36.97 9.55
CA ASN A 99 11.46 -38.31 9.01
C ASN A 99 10.48 -38.62 7.87
N ASP A 100 11.04 -38.96 6.70
CA ASP A 100 10.39 -39.44 5.48
C ASP A 100 10.14 -38.39 4.38
N LEU A 101 11.21 -38.05 3.66
CA LEU A 101 11.19 -37.33 2.38
C LEU A 101 10.86 -38.26 1.19
N GLY A 102 10.22 -39.41 1.41
CA GLY A 102 9.78 -40.31 0.36
C GLY A 102 10.89 -41.20 -0.24
N THR A 103 12.05 -41.26 0.42
CA THR A 103 13.16 -42.13 0.03
C THR A 103 13.30 -43.23 1.07
N TYR A 104 13.12 -44.48 0.65
CA TYR A 104 13.39 -45.63 1.50
C TYR A 104 14.89 -45.94 1.45
N GLU A 105 15.56 -45.91 2.61
CA GLU A 105 16.99 -46.24 2.75
C GLU A 105 17.29 -47.69 2.34
N ASP A 106 16.32 -48.59 2.51
CA ASP A 106 16.42 -49.99 2.11
C ASP A 106 16.02 -50.16 0.62
N PRO A 107 16.95 -50.64 -0.24
CA PRO A 107 16.69 -50.84 -1.66
C PRO A 107 15.55 -51.82 -1.96
N GLU A 108 15.35 -52.85 -1.14
CA GLU A 108 14.28 -53.84 -1.34
C GLU A 108 12.91 -53.21 -1.08
N ILE A 109 12.79 -52.41 -0.02
CA ILE A 109 11.56 -51.71 0.34
C ILE A 109 11.23 -50.63 -0.70
N ALA A 110 12.24 -49.87 -1.17
CA ALA A 110 12.10 -48.88 -2.24
C ALA A 110 11.54 -49.52 -3.51
N LEU A 111 12.10 -50.67 -3.92
CA LEU A 111 11.65 -51.40 -5.10
C LEU A 111 10.23 -51.95 -4.94
N GLN A 112 9.87 -52.51 -3.78
CA GLN A 112 8.52 -53.01 -3.54
C GLN A 112 7.48 -51.89 -3.63
N LYS A 113 7.74 -50.73 -3.02
CA LYS A 113 6.86 -49.57 -3.07
C LYS A 113 6.71 -49.02 -4.48
N THR A 114 7.82 -48.93 -5.20
CA THR A 114 7.82 -48.51 -6.61
C THR A 114 7.00 -49.47 -7.48
N LYS A 115 7.17 -50.78 -7.33
CA LYS A 115 6.37 -51.80 -8.03
C LYS A 115 4.89 -51.66 -7.74
N ALA A 116 4.51 -51.40 -6.49
CA ALA A 116 3.11 -51.19 -6.12
C ALA A 116 2.52 -49.94 -6.79
N ILE A 117 3.26 -48.83 -6.81
CA ILE A 117 2.84 -47.58 -7.46
C ILE A 117 2.72 -47.79 -8.98
N LEU A 118 3.71 -48.42 -9.62
CA LEU A 118 3.67 -48.71 -11.05
C LEU A 118 2.51 -49.63 -11.42
N ASN A 119 2.21 -50.65 -10.60
CA ASN A 119 1.05 -51.51 -10.82
C ASN A 119 -0.27 -50.73 -10.74
N LEU A 120 -0.41 -49.84 -9.75
CA LEU A 120 -1.59 -48.99 -9.61
C LEU A 120 -1.77 -48.05 -10.81
N VAL A 121 -0.68 -47.42 -11.28
CA VAL A 121 -0.72 -46.57 -12.49
C VAL A 121 -1.11 -47.41 -13.72
N SER A 122 -0.56 -48.62 -13.85
CA SER A 122 -0.89 -49.51 -14.97
C SER A 122 -2.34 -49.96 -14.95
N ALA A 123 -2.93 -50.19 -13.77
CA ALA A 123 -4.34 -50.53 -13.62
C ALA A 123 -5.24 -49.38 -14.09
N TYR A 124 -4.96 -48.15 -13.66
CA TYR A 124 -5.71 -46.97 -14.11
C TYR A 124 -5.58 -46.72 -15.61
N MET A 125 -4.40 -46.99 -16.19
CA MET A 125 -4.20 -46.81 -17.62
C MET A 125 -4.91 -47.89 -18.45
N ASN A 126 -5.01 -49.11 -17.93
CA ASN A 126 -5.76 -50.18 -18.56
C ASN A 126 -7.28 -49.93 -18.49
N GLU A 127 -7.76 -49.36 -17.38
CA GLU A 127 -9.16 -48.96 -17.20
C GLU A 127 -9.53 -47.72 -18.05
N GLY A 128 -8.64 -46.73 -18.16
CA GLY A 128 -8.83 -45.56 -19.03
C GLY A 128 -8.75 -45.85 -20.54
N ASN A 129 -8.27 -47.03 -20.93
CA ASN A 129 -8.20 -47.45 -22.33
C ASN A 129 -9.59 -47.77 -22.93
N ASP A 130 -10.59 -48.07 -22.10
CA ASP A 130 -11.97 -48.33 -22.53
C ASP A 130 -12.62 -47.06 -23.11
N GLU A 131 -12.27 -45.87 -22.61
CA GLU A 131 -12.78 -44.59 -23.12
C GLU A 131 -12.16 -44.23 -24.50
N LEU A 132 -10.97 -44.75 -24.79
CA LEU A 132 -10.29 -44.58 -26.10
C LEU A 132 -10.90 -45.47 -27.21
N VAL A 133 -11.73 -46.47 -26.87
CA VAL A 133 -12.46 -47.28 -27.85
C VAL A 133 -13.38 -46.42 -28.71
N TYR A 134 -14.04 -45.43 -28.11
CA TYR A 134 -14.96 -44.53 -28.84
C TYR A 134 -14.22 -43.64 -29.85
N LEU A 135 -13.00 -43.21 -29.51
CA LEU A 135 -12.14 -42.44 -30.43
C LEU A 135 -11.70 -43.29 -31.63
N LYS A 136 -11.41 -44.58 -31.41
CA LYS A 136 -11.10 -45.53 -32.48
C LYS A 136 -12.30 -45.81 -33.39
N GLU A 137 -13.52 -45.85 -32.85
CA GLU A 137 -14.76 -45.96 -33.64
C GLU A 137 -14.99 -44.72 -34.53
N ILE A 138 -14.69 -43.53 -34.03
CA ILE A 138 -14.76 -42.29 -34.82
C ILE A 138 -13.77 -42.32 -35.99
N GLU A 139 -12.51 -42.72 -35.74
CA GLU A 139 -11.50 -42.83 -36.80
C GLU A 139 -11.85 -43.88 -37.85
N THR A 140 -12.32 -45.06 -37.42
CA THR A 140 -12.72 -46.13 -38.34
C THR A 140 -13.94 -45.74 -39.17
N THR A 141 -14.94 -45.08 -38.56
CA THR A 141 -16.11 -44.54 -39.28
C THR A 141 -15.69 -43.48 -40.28
N LYS A 142 -14.85 -42.52 -39.88
CA LYS A 142 -14.31 -41.50 -40.77
C LYS A 142 -13.57 -42.12 -41.96
N ASN A 143 -12.70 -43.11 -41.73
CA ASN A 143 -11.96 -43.77 -42.81
C ASN A 143 -12.87 -44.56 -43.74
N LYS A 144 -13.90 -45.22 -43.21
CA LYS A 144 -14.93 -45.89 -44.02
C LYS A 144 -15.67 -44.89 -44.92
N LEU A 145 -16.10 -43.75 -44.38
CA LEU A 145 -16.79 -42.70 -45.14
C LEU A 145 -15.89 -42.05 -46.20
N ILE A 146 -14.60 -41.85 -45.90
CA ILE A 146 -13.64 -41.29 -46.86
C ILE A 146 -13.33 -42.29 -47.98
N THR A 147 -13.29 -43.59 -47.68
CA THR A 147 -12.97 -44.64 -48.66
C THR A 147 -14.18 -45.04 -49.51
N ASP A 148 -15.40 -45.06 -48.95
CA ASP A 148 -16.64 -45.35 -49.70
C ASP A 148 -17.05 -44.19 -50.63
N ASN A 149 -16.69 -42.93 -50.33
CA ASN A 149 -16.97 -41.78 -51.19
C ASN A 149 -16.03 -41.65 -52.41
N ASN A 150 -15.08 -42.57 -52.60
CA ASN A 150 -14.13 -42.60 -53.72
C ASN A 150 -14.38 -43.77 -54.69
N LYS A 151 -15.63 -44.24 -54.81
CA LYS A 151 -16.03 -45.27 -55.77
C LYS A 151 -17.22 -44.85 -56.63
#